data_AF-A0A838WJU4-F1
#
_entry.id   AF-A0A838WJU4-F1
#
_cell.length_a   1.000
_cell.length_b   1.000
_cell.length_c   1.000
_cell.angle_alpha   90.00
_cell.angle_beta   90.00
_cell.angle_gamma   90.00
#
_symmetry.space_group_name_H-M   'P 1'
#
loop_
_entity.id
_entity.type
_entity.pdbx_description
1 polymer ?
#
loop_
_entity_poly.entity_id
_entity_poly.type
_entity_poly.pdbx_seq_one_letter_code
_entity_poly.pdbx_strand_id
1 'polypeptide(L)' 'MTVSLTHPTIIQGGMGVGVSNWVLAKAVSLRGQLGVVSGTALDTLFVRRLQDGDVGGHVRRALEHFPIPEVSAEILTRY' A
#
# COMPACT_ATOMS: atom_id res chain seq x y z
N MET A 1 9.79 2.84 -33.75
CA MET A 1 8.79 3.74 -33.14
C MET A 1 9.35 4.24 -31.82
N THR A 2 9.78 5.49 -31.76
CA THR A 2 10.15 6.14 -30.50
C THR A 2 8.88 6.61 -29.81
N VAL A 3 8.55 6.01 -28.67
CA VAL A 3 7.45 6.47 -27.83
C VAL A 3 7.90 7.78 -27.18
N SER A 4 7.22 8.88 -27.51
CA SER A 4 7.35 10.12 -26.73
C SER A 4 6.79 9.85 -25.34
N LEU A 5 7.67 9.79 -24.33
CA LEU A 5 7.25 9.63 -22.94
C LEU A 5 6.70 10.96 -22.44
N THR A 6 5.38 11.12 -22.51
CA THR A 6 4.69 12.20 -21.80
C THR A 6 4.86 11.99 -20.30
N HIS A 7 5.57 12.92 -19.66
CA HIS A 7 5.74 12.92 -18.21
C HIS A 7 4.43 13.31 -17.51
N PRO A 8 4.14 12.75 -16.34
CA PRO A 8 2.95 13.12 -15.57
C PRO A 8 3.02 14.60 -15.17
N THR A 9 1.93 15.33 -15.39
CA THR A 9 1.83 16.76 -15.01
C THR A 9 1.53 16.92 -13.52
N ILE A 10 0.88 15.92 -12.92
CA ILE A 10 0.54 15.86 -11.50
C ILE A 10 1.31 14.71 -10.85
N ILE A 11 1.94 15.04 -9.73
CA ILE A 11 2.54 14.06 -8.82
C ILE A 11 1.82 14.21 -7.49
N GLN A 12 1.03 13.20 -7.11
CA GLN A 12 0.52 13.10 -5.75
C GLN A 12 1.64 12.57 -4.86
N GLY A 13 2.19 13.43 -4.01
CA GLY A 13 3.33 13.10 -3.14
C GLY A 13 2.96 12.18 -1.98
N GLY A 14 3.95 11.48 -1.42
CA GLY A 14 3.79 10.67 -0.21
C GLY A 14 3.48 11.56 1.00
N MET A 15 2.27 11.47 1.55
CA MET A 15 1.81 12.27 2.67
C MET A 15 1.77 11.42 3.94
N GLY A 16 2.74 11.62 4.82
CA GLY A 16 2.75 11.12 6.20
C GLY A 16 2.41 9.64 6.38
N VAL A 17 1.84 9.31 7.54
CA VAL A 17 1.44 7.95 7.94
C VAL A 17 -0.01 7.71 7.49
N GLY A 18 -0.19 6.82 6.50
CA GLY A 18 -1.50 6.31 6.10
C GLY A 18 -2.38 7.22 5.23
N VAL A 19 -1.99 8.48 4.99
CA VAL A 19 -2.78 9.45 4.20
C VAL A 19 -2.71 9.13 2.72
N SER A 20 -1.51 9.00 2.13
CA SER A 20 -1.35 8.57 0.73
C SER A 20 -1.19 7.05 0.65
N ASN A 21 -2.29 6.33 0.83
CA ASN A 21 -2.33 4.87 0.68
C ASN A 21 -2.52 4.44 -0.79
N TRP A 22 -2.55 3.13 -1.03
CA TRP A 22 -2.66 2.54 -2.37
C TRP A 22 -3.96 2.92 -3.10
N VAL A 23 -5.03 3.28 -2.40
CA VAL A 23 -6.31 3.67 -3.04
C VAL A 23 -6.16 5.00 -3.74
N LEU A 24 -5.60 6.02 -3.06
CA LEU A 24 -5.34 7.32 -3.66
C LEU A 24 -4.29 7.22 -4.77
N ALA A 25 -3.18 6.53 -4.51
CA ALA A 25 -2.13 6.36 -5.51
C ALA A 25 -2.67 5.66 -6.77
N LYS A 26 -3.50 4.62 -6.62
CA LYS A 26 -4.16 3.95 -7.75
C LYS A 26 -5.11 4.89 -8.48
N ALA A 27 -5.92 5.66 -7.77
CA ALA A 27 -6.85 6.61 -8.39
C ALA A 27 -6.12 7.67 -9.23
N VAL A 28 -5.00 8.20 -8.72
CA VAL A 28 -4.13 9.15 -9.46
C VAL A 28 -3.49 8.48 -10.67
N SER A 29 -2.92 7.28 -10.51
CA SER A 29 -2.28 6.53 -11.59
C SER A 29 -3.27 6.16 -12.71
N LEU A 30 -4.51 5.82 -12.38
CA LEU A 30 -5.56 5.54 -13.37
C LEU A 30 -5.97 6.78 -14.19
N ARG A 31 -5.59 7.99 -13.77
CA ARG A 31 -5.77 9.24 -14.53
C ARG A 31 -4.55 9.61 -15.38
N GLY A 32 -3.59 8.71 -15.53
CA GLY A 32 -2.35 8.95 -16.27
C GLY A 32 -1.37 9.89 -15.55
N GLN A 33 -1.55 10.07 -14.25
CA GLN A 33 -0.68 10.88 -13.39
C GLN A 33 0.18 9.97 -12.50
N LEU A 34 1.08 10.54 -11.70
CA LEU A 34 1.93 9.75 -10.80
C LEU A 34 1.36 9.74 -9.38
N GLY A 35 0.81 8.60 -8.96
CA GLY A 35 0.41 8.35 -7.59
C GLY A 35 1.53 7.71 -6.78
N VAL A 36 1.78 8.20 -5.56
CA VAL A 36 2.81 7.67 -4.65
C VAL A 36 2.15 7.09 -3.40
N VAL A 37 2.50 5.85 -3.07
CA VAL A 37 2.15 5.23 -1.79
C VAL A 37 3.21 5.62 -0.75
N SER A 38 2.79 6.23 0.36
CA SER A 38 3.71 6.53 1.46
C SER A 38 4.04 5.26 2.22
N GLY A 39 5.33 5.01 2.40
CA GLY A 39 5.85 3.92 3.25
C GLY A 39 6.12 4.34 4.70
N THR A 40 5.82 5.58 5.08
CA THR A 40 6.11 6.07 6.45
C THR A 40 5.35 5.25 7.48
N ALA A 41 6.09 4.66 8.43
CA ALA A 41 5.58 3.81 9.51
C ALA A 41 4.67 2.66 9.03
N LEU A 42 5.01 2.06 7.89
CA LEU A 42 4.21 0.98 7.29
C LEU A 42 4.10 -0.25 8.21
N ASP A 43 5.15 -0.54 8.98
CA ASP A 43 5.18 -1.57 10.03
C ASP A 43 4.12 -1.31 11.11
N THR A 44 4.02 -0.07 11.58
CA THR A 44 3.02 0.32 12.58
C THR A 44 1.62 0.28 11.98
N LEU A 45 1.43 0.83 10.77
CA LEU A 45 0.13 0.79 10.07
C LEU A 45 -0.36 -0.63 9.84
N PHE A 46 0.55 -1.54 9.48
CA PHE A 46 0.25 -2.94 9.29
C PHE A 46 -0.31 -3.57 10.57
N VAL A 47 0.35 -3.38 11.71
CA VAL A 47 -0.10 -3.92 13.01
C VAL A 47 -1.44 -3.29 13.42
N ARG A 48 -1.59 -1.96 13.30
CA ARG A 48 -2.83 -1.27 13.68
C ARG A 48 -4.03 -1.74 12.84
N ARG A 49 -3.84 -1.96 11.54
CA ARG A 49 -4.91 -2.51 10.69
C ARG A 49 -5.34 -3.90 11.10
N LEU A 50 -4.42 -4.79 11.50
CA LEU A 50 -4.78 -6.11 12.02
C LEU A 50 -5.60 -5.99 13.32
N GLN A 51 -5.17 -5.11 14.24
CA GLN A 51 -5.87 -4.84 15.49
C GLN A 51 -7.28 -4.25 15.29
N ASP A 52 -7.46 -3.43 14.26
CA ASP A 52 -8.77 -2.91 13.84
C ASP A 52 -9.63 -3.98 13.12
N GLY A 53 -9.16 -5.24 13.04
CA GLY A 53 -9.86 -6.37 12.44
C GLY A 53 -9.58 -6.58 10.95
N ASP A 54 -8.65 -5.83 10.37
CA ASP A 54 -8.33 -5.80 8.93
C ASP A 54 -9.56 -5.57 8.06
N VAL A 55 -10.23 -4.43 8.27
CA VAL A 55 -11.41 -4.04 7.49
C VAL A 55 -11.06 -4.00 5.99
N GLY A 56 -11.70 -4.87 5.21
CA GLY A 56 -11.42 -5.07 3.78
C GLY A 56 -10.49 -6.25 3.46
N GLY A 57 -9.92 -6.92 4.47
CA GLY A 57 -9.13 -8.14 4.35
C GLY A 57 -7.81 -7.96 3.60
N HIS A 58 -7.34 -6.73 3.42
CA HIS A 58 -6.22 -6.43 2.54
C HIS A 58 -4.89 -6.86 3.14
N VAL A 59 -4.73 -6.75 4.46
CA VAL A 59 -3.50 -7.14 5.15
C VAL A 59 -3.39 -8.65 5.23
N ARG A 60 -4.46 -9.35 5.61
CA ARG A 60 -4.53 -10.81 5.65
C ARG A 60 -4.28 -11.41 4.27
N ARG A 61 -4.92 -10.87 3.22
CA ARG A 61 -4.63 -11.27 1.83
C ARG A 61 -3.17 -11.07 1.44
N ALA A 62 -2.53 -9.98 1.87
CA ALA A 62 -1.11 -9.75 1.58
C ALA A 62 -0.22 -10.79 2.27
N LEU A 63 -0.53 -11.16 3.52
CA LEU A 63 0.18 -12.19 4.28
C LEU A 63 0.02 -13.58 3.68
N GLU A 64 -1.14 -13.91 3.11
CA GLU A 64 -1.38 -15.18 2.38
C GLU A 64 -0.44 -15.34 1.17
N HIS A 65 0.01 -14.23 0.57
CA HIS A 65 0.92 -14.23 -0.58
C HIS A 65 2.38 -13.96 -0.18
N PHE A 66 2.66 -13.81 1.13
CA PHE A 66 4.02 -13.57 1.59
C PHE A 66 4.85 -14.86 1.43
N PRO A 67 6.09 -14.79 0.91
CA PRO A 67 6.85 -16.00 0.54
C PRO A 67 7.28 -16.90 1.70
N ILE A 68 7.14 -16.45 2.96
CA ILE A 68 7.54 -17.19 4.16
C ILE A 68 6.28 -17.38 5.03
N PRO A 69 5.50 -18.47 4.83
CA PRO A 69 4.22 -18.67 5.49
C PRO A 69 4.30 -18.66 7.02
N GLU A 70 5.40 -19.14 7.59
CA GLU A 70 5.62 -19.20 9.04
C GLU A 70 5.65 -17.80 9.67
N VAL A 71 6.24 -16.83 8.97
CA VAL A 71 6.26 -15.42 9.41
C VAL A 71 4.84 -14.85 9.40
N SER A 72 4.06 -15.12 8.35
CA SER A 72 2.66 -14.71 8.29
C SER A 72 1.82 -15.31 9.42
N ALA A 73 2.00 -16.60 9.70
CA ALA A 73 1.28 -17.29 10.77
C ALA A 73 1.62 -16.74 12.16
N GLU A 74 2.91 -16.47 12.44
CA GLU A 74 3.35 -15.86 13.70
C GLU A 74 2.71 -14.48 13.89
N ILE A 75 2.74 -13.64 12.86
CA ILE A 75 2.20 -12.29 12.90
C ILE A 75 0.68 -12.30 13.13
N LEU A 76 -0.06 -13.15 12.42
CA LEU A 76 -1.52 -13.29 12.57
C LEU A 76 -1.94 -13.87 13.92
N THR A 77 -1.06 -14.64 14.57
CA THR A 77 -1.29 -15.14 15.93
C THR A 77 -1.02 -14.05 16.97
N ARG A 78 -0.04 -13.19 16.71
CA ARG A 78 0.38 -12.12 17.63
C ARG A 78 -0.56 -10.91 17.63
N TYR A 79 -1.16 -10.56 16.49
CA TYR A 79 -1.94 -9.34 16.27
C TYR A 79 -3.28 -9.62 15.59
#